data_AF-A0AAW3ATY8-F1
#
_entry.id   AF-A0AAW3ATY8-F1
#
_cell.length_a   1.000
_cell.length_b   1.000
_cell.length_c   1.000
_cell.angle_alpha   90.00
_cell.angle_beta   90.00
_cell.angle_gamma   90.00
#
_symmetry.space_group_name_H-M   'P 1'
#
loop_
_entity.id
_entity.type
_entity.pdbx_description
1 polymer ?
#
loop_
_entity_poly.entity_id
_entity_poly.type
_entity_poly.pdbx_seq_one_letter_code
_entity_poly.pdbx_strand_id
1 'polypeptide(L)'
;MPRPNFDDLLHSRPFPLVLKILNIIGAFACGSYSLFLFITHRFNDVRTFAALLYLLGFSIVIPSAESGLMNHPMLASFARFLVSPIGRAFLYVFMGGVILGNGIGGWVIGIYLFAIGVLNICAACILKS
;
A
#
# COMPACT_ATOMS: atom_id res chain seq x y z
N MET A 1 3.51 34.63 17.47
CA MET A 1 3.94 33.52 16.60
C MET A 1 2.68 32.94 15.96
N PRO A 2 2.48 33.07 14.64
CA PRO A 2 1.33 32.48 13.98
C PRO A 2 1.46 30.94 14.07
N ARG A 3 0.39 30.26 14.53
CA ARG A 3 0.33 28.80 14.52
C ARG A 3 0.43 28.33 13.07
N PRO A 4 1.25 27.32 12.72
CA PRO A 4 1.24 26.77 11.38
C PRO A 4 -0.18 26.26 11.08
N ASN A 5 -0.77 26.84 10.04
CA ASN A 5 -2.15 26.62 9.64
C ASN A 5 -2.22 25.26 8.95
N PHE A 6 -2.68 24.22 9.67
CA PHE A 6 -2.78 22.86 9.13
C PHE A 6 -3.69 22.79 7.90
N ASP A 7 -4.64 23.72 7.78
CA ASP A 7 -5.59 23.83 6.67
C ASP A 7 -4.90 24.19 5.33
N ASP A 8 -3.84 25.01 5.35
CA ASP A 8 -3.06 25.37 4.15
C ASP A 8 -2.19 24.19 3.67
N LEU A 9 -1.69 23.36 4.60
CA LEU A 9 -1.00 22.11 4.27
C LEU A 9 -1.95 21.05 3.72
N LEU A 10 -3.18 20.97 4.26
CA LEU A 10 -4.24 20.06 3.83
C LEU A 10 -4.72 20.32 2.40
N HIS A 11 -4.91 21.59 2.03
CA HIS A 11 -5.39 22.00 0.70
C HIS A 11 -4.29 22.13 -0.34
N SER A 12 -3.03 21.97 0.07
CA SER A 12 -1.91 22.00 -0.86
C SER A 12 -1.83 20.67 -1.64
N ARG A 13 -1.79 20.78 -2.98
CA ARG A 13 -1.52 19.69 -3.95
C ARG A 13 -0.39 18.69 -3.56
N PRO A 14 0.67 19.02 -2.77
CA PRO A 14 1.68 18.05 -2.36
C PRO A 14 1.18 16.91 -1.48
N PHE A 15 0.16 17.08 -0.63
CA PHE A 15 -0.26 16.02 0.30
C PHE A 15 -0.69 14.70 -0.41
N PRO A 16 -1.61 14.71 -1.39
CA PRO A 16 -1.97 13.49 -2.12
C PRO A 16 -0.81 12.95 -2.96
N LEU A 17 0.11 13.80 -3.42
CA LEU A 17 1.26 13.40 -4.22
C LEU A 17 2.30 12.67 -3.37
N VAL A 18 2.61 13.18 -2.17
CA VAL A 18 3.50 12.53 -1.20
C VAL A 18 2.94 11.19 -0.76
N LEU A 19 1.63 11.14 -0.46
CA LEU A 19 0.95 9.89 -0.09
C LEU A 19 1.02 8.86 -1.21
N LYS A 20 0.83 9.28 -2.47
CA LYS A 20 0.99 8.41 -3.64
C LYS A 20 2.43 7.90 -3.80
N ILE A 21 3.45 8.73 -3.58
CA ILE A 21 4.86 8.28 -3.64
C ILE A 21 5.15 7.25 -2.53
N LEU A 22 4.73 7.54 -1.29
CA LEU A 22 4.89 6.62 -0.16
C LEU A 22 4.19 5.28 -0.42
N ASN A 23 2.98 5.32 -0.97
CA ASN A 23 2.19 4.16 -1.38
C ASN A 23 2.94 3.28 -2.40
N ILE A 24 3.59 3.90 -3.39
CA ILE A 24 4.37 3.19 -4.42
C ILE A 24 5.63 2.56 -3.80
N ILE A 25 6.35 3.29 -2.95
CA ILE A 25 7.54 2.79 -2.26
C ILE A 25 7.18 1.59 -1.36
N GLY A 26 6.06 1.67 -0.63
CA GLY A 26 5.58 0.58 0.21
C GLY A 26 5.22 -0.67 -0.58
N ALA A 27 4.49 -0.50 -1.68
CA ALA A 27 4.15 -1.61 -2.58
C ALA A 27 5.42 -2.25 -3.18
N PHE A 28 6.39 -1.44 -3.58
CA PHE A 28 7.66 -1.92 -4.14
C PHE A 28 8.48 -2.69 -3.09
N ALA A 29 8.68 -2.12 -1.90
CA ALA A 29 9.40 -2.78 -0.81
C ALA A 29 8.75 -4.12 -0.41
N CYS A 30 7.42 -4.12 -0.32
CA CYS A 30 6.63 -5.33 -0.07
C CYS A 30 6.83 -6.39 -1.17
N GLY A 31 6.78 -5.99 -2.44
CA GLY A 31 7.00 -6.88 -3.58
C GLY A 31 8.41 -7.46 -3.62
N SER A 32 9.43 -6.61 -3.48
CA SER A 32 10.84 -7.04 -3.45
C SER A 32 11.11 -8.02 -2.32
N TYR A 33 10.56 -7.76 -1.13
CA TYR A 33 10.74 -8.65 0.01
C TYR A 33 9.98 -9.97 -0.13
N SER A 34 8.75 -9.91 -0.66
CA SER A 34 7.97 -11.12 -0.97
C SER A 34 8.70 -12.00 -1.98
N LEU A 35 9.32 -11.40 -3.00
CA LEU A 35 10.11 -12.09 -4.01
C LEU A 35 11.39 -12.68 -3.42
N PHE A 36 12.07 -11.96 -2.52
CA PHE A 36 13.21 -12.49 -1.77
C PHE A 36 12.84 -13.70 -0.92
N LEU A 37 11.74 -13.63 -0.17
CA LEU A 37 11.19 -14.76 0.57
C LEU A 37 10.82 -15.90 -0.36
N PHE A 38 10.26 -15.59 -1.53
CA PHE A 38 9.84 -16.59 -2.50
C PHE A 38 11.01 -17.40 -3.08
N ILE A 39 12.16 -16.75 -3.30
CA ILE A 39 13.38 -17.40 -3.79
C ILE A 39 14.07 -18.20 -2.68
N THR A 40 14.06 -17.67 -1.45
CA THR A 40 14.88 -18.19 -0.36
C THR A 40 14.18 -19.30 0.44
N HIS A 41 12.86 -19.26 0.59
CA HIS A 41 12.11 -20.28 1.33
C HIS A 41 11.77 -21.50 0.47
N ARG A 42 12.05 -22.69 1.00
CA ARG A 42 11.45 -23.95 0.54
C ARG A 42 10.00 -23.97 1.02
N PHE A 43 9.03 -23.94 0.09
CA PHE A 43 7.62 -23.97 0.44
C PHE A 43 7.21 -25.36 0.92
N ASN A 44 7.00 -25.50 2.24
CA ASN A 44 6.42 -26.71 2.83
C ASN A 44 4.88 -26.64 2.90
N ASP A 45 4.31 -25.43 2.81
CA ASP A 45 2.87 -25.17 2.92
C ASP A 45 2.33 -24.40 1.72
N VAL A 46 1.24 -24.91 1.13
CA VAL A 46 0.53 -24.28 0.00
C VAL A 46 -0.05 -22.91 0.38
N ARG A 47 -0.41 -22.72 1.66
CA ARG A 47 -0.98 -21.47 2.17
C ARG A 47 0.02 -20.31 2.06
N THR A 48 1.25 -20.53 2.50
CA THR A 48 2.32 -19.51 2.48
C THR A 48 2.72 -19.19 1.04
N PHE A 49 2.76 -20.20 0.17
CA PHE A 49 2.98 -20.02 -1.26
C PHE A 49 1.90 -19.13 -1.90
N ALA A 50 0.62 -19.45 -1.68
CA ALA A 50 -0.49 -18.67 -2.21
C ALA A 50 -0.46 -17.23 -1.68
N ALA A 51 -0.21 -17.04 -0.38
CA ALA A 51 -0.14 -15.72 0.24
C ALA A 51 0.96 -14.84 -0.39
N LEU A 52 2.16 -15.37 -0.60
CA LEU A 52 3.26 -14.65 -1.25
C LEU A 52 2.96 -14.33 -2.71
N LEU A 53 2.26 -15.22 -3.42
CA LEU A 53 1.85 -15.00 -4.80
C LEU A 53 0.81 -13.88 -4.91
N TYR A 54 -0.15 -13.80 -3.97
CA TYR A 54 -1.08 -12.68 -3.88
C TYR A 54 -0.36 -11.37 -3.56
N LEU A 55 0.59 -11.36 -2.61
CA LEU A 55 1.40 -10.19 -2.29
C LEU A 55 2.16 -9.66 -3.51
N LEU A 56 2.75 -10.58 -4.29
CA LEU A 56 3.46 -10.25 -5.52
C LEU A 56 2.51 -9.61 -6.55
N GLY A 57 1.33 -10.19 -6.76
CA GLY A 57 0.30 -9.63 -7.63
C GLY A 57 -0.13 -8.22 -7.20
N PHE A 58 -0.44 -8.03 -5.91
CA PHE A 58 -0.81 -6.72 -5.37
C PHE A 58 0.31 -5.70 -5.47
N SER A 59 1.56 -6.10 -5.30
CA SER A 59 2.72 -5.21 -5.45
C SER A 59 2.87 -4.62 -6.85
N ILE A 60 2.33 -5.29 -7.87
CA ILE A 60 2.32 -4.81 -9.27
C ILE A 60 1.03 -4.03 -9.54
N VAL A 61 -0.11 -4.55 -9.09
CA VAL A 61 -1.43 -3.98 -9.36
C VAL A 61 -1.60 -2.61 -8.69
N ILE A 62 -1.10 -2.43 -7.46
CA ILE A 62 -1.28 -1.18 -6.71
C ILE A 62 -0.53 0.00 -7.39
N PRO A 63 0.78 -0.08 -7.71
CA PRO A 63 1.46 0.98 -8.45
C PRO A 63 0.86 1.21 -9.85
N SER A 64 0.39 0.15 -10.51
CA SER A 64 -0.27 0.26 -11.83
C SER A 64 -1.60 1.01 -11.75
N ALA A 65 -2.37 0.80 -10.68
CA ALA A 65 -3.60 1.54 -10.41
C ALA A 65 -3.29 3.00 -10.03
N GLU A 66 -2.28 3.24 -9.19
CA GLU A 66 -1.87 4.59 -8.77
C GLU A 66 -1.31 5.42 -9.93
N SER A 67 -0.61 4.80 -10.88
CA SER A 67 -0.08 5.46 -12.09
C SER A 67 -1.13 5.72 -13.16
N GLY A 68 -2.37 5.22 -13.01
CA GLY A 68 -3.44 5.41 -13.98
C GLY A 68 -3.31 4.54 -15.23
N LEU A 69 -2.56 3.42 -15.16
CA LEU A 69 -2.37 2.50 -16.28
C LEU A 69 -3.58 1.56 -16.48
N MET A 70 -4.50 1.48 -15.52
CA MET A 70 -5.69 0.61 -15.56
C MET A 70 -6.94 1.33 -16.12
N ASN A 71 -6.90 1.78 -17.38
CA ASN A 71 -8.01 2.51 -18.02
C ASN A 71 -9.08 1.62 -18.68
N HIS A 72 -8.88 0.29 -18.70
CA HIS A 72 -9.83 -0.63 -19.33
C HIS A 72 -11.15 -0.71 -18.53
N PRO A 73 -12.34 -0.68 -19.15
CA PRO A 73 -13.63 -0.57 -18.46
C PRO A 73 -13.91 -1.68 -17.42
N MET A 74 -13.48 -2.92 -17.67
CA MET A 74 -13.56 -3.99 -16.66
C MET A 74 -12.63 -3.76 -15.46
N LEU A 75 -11.43 -3.21 -15.68
CA LEU A 75 -10.47 -2.92 -14.60
C LEU A 75 -10.77 -1.61 -13.89
N ALA A 76 -11.53 -0.70 -14.51
CA ALA A 76 -11.82 0.62 -13.97
C ALA A 76 -12.61 0.59 -12.65
N SER A 77 -13.46 -0.43 -12.44
CA SER A 77 -14.16 -0.62 -11.17
C SER A 77 -13.20 -1.04 -10.04
N PHE A 78 -12.32 -1.99 -10.36
CA PHE A 78 -11.32 -2.49 -9.41
C PHE A 78 -10.23 -1.44 -9.12
N ALA A 79 -9.78 -0.71 -10.14
CA ALA A 79 -8.87 0.42 -10.01
C ALA A 79 -9.48 1.54 -9.16
N ARG A 80 -10.78 1.82 -9.28
CA ARG A 80 -11.47 2.79 -8.39
C ARG A 80 -11.45 2.36 -6.93
N PHE A 81 -11.63 1.07 -6.64
CA PHE A 81 -11.48 0.55 -5.27
C PHE A 81 -10.03 0.65 -4.80
N LEU A 82 -9.06 0.26 -5.63
CA LEU A 82 -7.63 0.33 -5.32
C LEU A 82 -7.15 1.76 -5.06
N VAL A 83 -7.70 2.74 -5.78
CA VAL A 83 -7.34 4.16 -5.68
C VAL A 83 -8.16 4.86 -4.59
N SER A 84 -9.23 4.26 -4.06
CA SER A 84 -9.95 4.78 -2.90
C SER A 84 -9.08 4.77 -1.64
N PRO A 85 -9.06 5.85 -0.83
CA PRO A 85 -8.31 5.88 0.43
C PRO A 85 -8.58 4.70 1.36
N ILE A 86 -9.84 4.24 1.43
CA ILE A 86 -10.24 3.06 2.22
C ILE A 86 -9.67 1.77 1.62
N GLY A 87 -9.76 1.61 0.29
CA GLY A 87 -9.28 0.40 -0.38
C GLY A 87 -7.77 0.26 -0.30
N ARG A 88 -7.03 1.38 -0.45
CA ARG A 88 -5.58 1.45 -0.23
C ARG A 88 -5.21 1.02 1.18
N ALA A 89 -5.84 1.63 2.18
CA ALA A 89 -5.55 1.34 3.57
C ALA A 89 -5.78 -0.12 3.91
N PHE A 90 -6.90 -0.68 3.46
CA PHE A 90 -7.21 -2.09 3.64
C PHE A 90 -6.15 -3.01 3.03
N LEU A 91 -5.75 -2.74 1.79
CA LEU A 91 -4.74 -3.55 1.11
C LEU A 91 -3.37 -3.45 1.77
N TYR A 92 -2.93 -2.27 2.19
CA TYR A 92 -1.64 -2.12 2.87
C TYR A 92 -1.63 -2.78 4.25
N VAL A 93 -2.72 -2.69 5.01
CA VAL A 93 -2.86 -3.40 6.28
C VAL A 93 -2.85 -4.91 6.05
N PHE A 94 -3.55 -5.40 5.03
CA PHE A 94 -3.54 -6.82 4.67
C PHE A 94 -2.14 -7.27 4.26
N MET A 95 -1.48 -6.55 3.35
CA MET A 95 -0.12 -6.88 2.87
C MET A 95 0.89 -6.86 4.01
N GLY A 96 0.82 -5.85 4.88
CA GLY A 96 1.67 -5.75 6.06
C GLY A 96 1.43 -6.89 7.04
N GLY A 97 0.17 -7.25 7.28
CA GLY A 97 -0.20 -8.37 8.16
C GLY A 97 0.31 -9.73 7.68
N VAL A 98 0.33 -9.97 6.37
CA VAL A 98 0.84 -11.24 5.80
C VAL A 98 2.37 -11.34 5.88
N ILE A 99 3.07 -10.20 5.76
CA ILE A 99 4.54 -10.16 5.84
C ILE A 99 5.06 -10.12 7.27
N LEU A 100 4.23 -9.65 8.22
CA LEU A 100 4.58 -9.56 9.63
C LEU A 100 5.00 -10.94 10.18
N GLY A 101 6.12 -10.97 10.89
CA GLY A 101 6.65 -12.21 11.49
C GLY A 101 7.62 -13.00 10.60
N ASN A 102 7.75 -12.69 9.31
CA ASN A 102 8.74 -13.33 8.43
C ASN A 102 10.14 -12.72 8.60
N GLY A 103 10.66 -12.65 9.83
CA GLY A 103 11.97 -12.06 10.14
C GLY A 103 11.98 -10.52 10.22
N ILE A 104 13.17 -9.93 10.42
CA ILE A 104 13.33 -8.50 10.69
C ILE A 104 12.86 -7.64 9.51
N GLY A 105 13.17 -8.05 8.27
CA GLY A 105 12.72 -7.35 7.07
C GLY A 105 11.20 -7.27 6.96
N GLY A 106 10.51 -8.37 7.33
CA GLY A 106 9.06 -8.40 7.35
C GLY A 106 8.45 -7.48 8.40
N TRP A 107 9.07 -7.35 9.56
CA TRP A 107 8.64 -6.39 10.59
C TRP A 107 8.78 -4.94 10.13
N VAL A 108 9.92 -4.57 9.54
CA VAL A 108 10.16 -3.19 9.07
C VAL A 108 9.14 -2.81 8.00
N ILE A 109 8.94 -3.67 7.00
CA ILE A 109 8.00 -3.42 5.91
C ILE A 109 6.55 -3.46 6.40
N GLY A 110 6.24 -4.42 7.28
CA GLY A 110 4.90 -4.57 7.85
C GLY A 110 4.45 -3.33 8.64
N ILE A 111 5.30 -2.83 9.54
CA ILE A 111 5.02 -1.60 10.31
C ILE A 111 4.88 -0.39 9.37
N TYR A 112 5.75 -0.28 8.37
CA TYR A 112 5.70 0.79 7.38
C TYR A 112 4.36 0.81 6.61
N LEU A 113 3.93 -0.35 6.11
CA LEU A 113 2.65 -0.49 5.41
C LEU A 113 1.45 -0.19 6.32
N PHE A 114 1.53 -0.58 7.60
CA PHE A 114 0.49 -0.28 8.57
C PHE A 114 0.39 1.24 8.83
N ALA A 115 1.51 1.93 8.99
CA ALA A 115 1.57 3.38 9.14
C ALA A 115 0.99 4.10 7.92
N ILE A 116 1.32 3.64 6.71
CA ILE A 116 0.73 4.16 5.46
C ILE A 116 -0.78 3.91 5.42
N GLY A 117 -1.23 2.73 5.85
CA GLY A 117 -2.65 2.41 5.92
C GLY A 117 -3.42 3.39 6.81
N VAL A 118 -2.89 3.68 8.01
CA VAL A 118 -3.45 4.67 8.93
C VAL A 118 -3.45 6.07 8.29
N LEU A 119 -2.35 6.48 7.65
CA LEU A 119 -2.27 7.77 6.97
C LEU A 119 -3.31 7.91 5.84
N ASN A 120 -3.57 6.85 5.07
CA ASN A 120 -4.61 6.85 4.04
C ASN A 120 -6.02 6.98 4.66
N ILE A 121 -6.29 6.35 5.81
CA ILE A 121 -7.57 6.51 6.53
C ILE A 121 -7.72 7.94 7.06
N CYS A 122 -6.68 8.49 7.70
CA CYS A 122 -6.68 9.87 8.16
C CYS A 122 -6.91 10.84 6.99
N ALA A 123 -6.23 10.65 5.86
CA ALA A 123 -6.45 11.42 4.65
C ALA A 123 -7.91 11.32 4.17
N ALA A 124 -8.52 10.14 4.23
CA ALA A 124 -9.93 9.94 3.87
C ALA A 124 -10.90 10.70 4.77
N CYS A 125 -10.66 10.69 6.08
CA CYS A 125 -11.48 11.41 7.05
C CYS A 125 -11.37 12.92 6.88
N ILE A 126 -10.17 13.39 6.52
CA ILE A 126 -9.85 14.80 6.41
C ILE A 126 -10.34 15.40 5.07
N LEU A 127 -10.08 14.73 3.93
CA LEU A 127 -10.50 15.23 2.60
C LEU A 127 -12.00 15.14 2.34
N LYS A 128 -12.75 14.41 3.17
CA LYS A 128 -14.21 14.26 3.05
C LYS A 128 -14.98 15.31 3.85
N SER A 129 -14.29 16.08 4.71
CA SER A 129 -14.86 17.22 5.44
C SER A 129 -14.73 18.51 4.63
#